data_AF-A0A2N1D3H0-F1
#
_entry.id   AF-A0A2N1D3H0-F1
#
_cell.length_a   1.000
_cell.length_b   1.000
_cell.length_c   1.000
_cell.angle_alpha   90.00
_cell.angle_beta   90.00
_cell.angle_gamma   90.00
#
_symmetry.space_group_name_H-M   'P 1'
#
loop_
_entity.id
_entity.type
_entity.pdbx_description
1 polymer ?
#
loop_
_entity_poly.entity_id
_entity_poly.type
_entity_poly.pdbx_seq_one_letter_code
_entity_poly.pdbx_strand_id
1 'polypeptide(L)'
;MRLNSYNKLASSWGFSLPELKKRGEIWKWAYPREGVPGWIDNHVLSQELADKPELKRIAEEWINFTISTEFQNSVLVEALGTNPVNMMTVETATEAQKRGFYATSLSESKALIVLMPQLDRRTRNGIDNLWNTALKHFSESSKGSNTQ
;
A
#
# COMPACT_ATOMS: atom_id res chain seq x y z
N MET A 1 12.17 7.74 37.76
CA MET A 1 11.56 6.71 36.87
C MET A 1 11.86 7.12 35.43
N ARG A 2 12.84 6.49 34.76
CA ARG A 2 13.22 6.85 33.38
C ARG A 2 12.27 6.16 32.39
N LEU A 3 11.33 6.91 31.82
CA LEU A 3 10.57 6.48 30.64
C LEU A 3 11.44 6.74 29.40
N ASN A 4 12.36 5.83 29.09
CA ASN A 4 12.95 5.77 27.75
C ASN A 4 11.94 5.13 26.80
N SER A 5 10.91 5.88 26.43
CA SER A 5 10.04 5.54 25.31
C SER A 5 10.81 5.83 24.02
N TYR A 6 11.47 4.81 23.46
CA TYR A 6 12.01 4.90 22.11
C TYR A 6 10.87 5.15 21.14
N ASN A 7 10.97 6.21 20.34
CA ASN A 7 10.07 6.41 19.20
C ASN A 7 10.22 5.21 18.27
N LYS A 8 9.19 4.37 18.18
CA LYS A 8 9.17 3.24 17.26
C LYS A 8 8.87 3.75 15.86
N LEU A 9 9.67 3.32 14.90
CA LEU A 9 9.47 3.58 13.48
C LEU A 9 9.27 2.24 12.77
N ALA A 10 8.36 2.23 11.81
CA ALA A 10 8.10 1.08 10.96
C ALA A 10 7.81 1.56 9.54
N SER A 11 8.25 0.80 8.55
CA SER A 11 7.72 0.91 7.19
C SER A 11 6.49 0.01 7.09
N SER A 12 5.45 0.53 6.45
CA SER A 12 4.22 -0.21 6.18
C SER A 12 3.61 0.30 4.89
N TRP A 13 2.54 -0.34 4.47
CA TRP A 13 1.55 0.25 3.58
C TRP A 13 0.40 0.83 4.41
N GLY A 14 -0.30 1.85 3.91
CA GLY A 14 -1.29 2.61 4.69
C GLY A 14 -2.52 1.79 5.11
N PHE A 15 -2.81 0.68 4.44
CA PHE A 15 -3.89 -0.23 4.81
C PHE A 15 -3.74 -0.89 6.18
N SER A 16 -2.55 -0.84 6.80
CA SER A 16 -2.35 -1.39 8.15
C SER A 16 -2.91 -0.49 9.26
N LEU A 17 -3.05 0.82 8.99
CA LEU A 17 -3.44 1.79 10.01
C LEU A 17 -4.84 1.59 10.58
N PRO A 18 -5.88 1.29 9.78
CA PRO A 18 -7.21 1.00 10.33
C PRO A 18 -7.19 -0.12 11.37
N GLU A 19 -6.45 -1.20 11.10
CA GLU A 19 -6.35 -2.35 12.01
C GLU A 19 -5.50 -2.05 13.26
N LEU A 20 -4.41 -1.30 13.11
CA LEU A 20 -3.63 -0.79 14.25
C LEU A 20 -4.50 0.09 15.16
N LYS A 21 -5.33 0.97 14.58
CA LYS A 21 -6.25 1.83 15.32
C LYS A 21 -7.29 1.02 16.10
N LYS A 22 -7.85 -0.05 15.52
CA LYS A 22 -8.78 -0.96 16.21
C LYS A 22 -8.16 -1.63 17.43
N ARG A 23 -6.84 -1.89 17.40
CA ARG A 23 -6.07 -2.43 18.53
C ARG A 23 -5.71 -1.38 19.60
N GLY A 24 -6.17 -0.15 19.44
CA GLY A 24 -5.85 0.96 20.35
C GLY A 24 -4.45 1.54 20.14
N GLU A 25 -3.76 1.19 19.05
CA GLU A 25 -2.45 1.73 18.72
C GLU A 25 -2.58 3.08 18.00
N ILE A 26 -1.78 4.07 18.43
CA ILE A 26 -1.76 5.40 17.84
C ILE A 26 -0.49 5.54 17.00
N TRP A 27 -0.62 5.30 15.70
CA TRP A 27 0.46 5.49 14.73
C TRP A 27 0.26 6.78 13.94
N LYS A 28 1.36 7.46 13.65
CA LYS A 28 1.42 8.60 12.73
C LYS A 28 2.13 8.18 11.46
N TRP A 29 1.74 8.78 10.34
CA TRP A 29 2.41 8.57 9.06
C TRP A 29 3.37 9.71 8.76
N ALA A 30 4.48 9.38 8.10
CA ALA A 30 5.46 10.33 7.64
C ALA A 30 5.52 10.31 6.11
N TYR A 31 5.63 11.50 5.53
CA TYR A 31 5.92 11.72 4.11
C TYR A 31 7.34 12.29 3.97
N PRO A 32 8.36 11.43 3.76
CA PRO A 32 9.71 11.89 3.44
C PRO A 32 9.69 12.88 2.28
N ARG A 33 10.51 13.93 2.37
CA ARG A 33 10.58 14.99 1.34
C ARG A 33 11.20 14.48 0.04
N GLU A 34 12.04 13.46 0.17
CA GLU A 34 12.70 12.74 -0.92
C GLU A 34 11.71 11.92 -1.76
N GLY A 35 10.50 11.71 -1.24
CA GLY A 35 9.44 10.94 -1.88
C GLY A 35 9.24 9.55 -1.28
N VAL A 36 8.14 8.93 -1.71
CA VAL A 36 7.72 7.59 -1.29
C VAL A 36 7.39 6.74 -2.52
N PRO A 37 7.61 5.42 -2.48
CA PRO A 37 7.19 4.54 -3.55
C PRO A 37 5.65 4.54 -3.66
N GLY A 38 5.16 4.69 -4.88
CA GLY A 38 3.76 4.50 -5.24
C GLY A 38 3.58 3.28 -6.13
N TRP A 39 2.41 2.64 -6.01
CA TRP A 39 1.99 1.56 -6.87
C TRP A 39 0.51 1.70 -7.19
N ILE A 40 0.08 0.97 -8.23
CA ILE A 40 -1.30 0.89 -8.67
C ILE A 40 -1.63 -0.59 -8.75
N ASP A 41 -2.62 -1.02 -7.97
CA ASP A 41 -3.18 -2.37 -8.07
C ASP A 41 -4.21 -2.40 -9.21
N ASN A 42 -4.08 -3.38 -10.10
CA ASN A 42 -4.88 -3.46 -11.33
C ASN A 42 -5.58 -4.81 -11.44
N HIS A 43 -6.78 -4.80 -12.02
CA HIS A 43 -7.37 -6.02 -12.56
C HIS A 43 -6.75 -6.36 -13.92
N VAL A 44 -6.52 -7.64 -14.16
CA VAL A 44 -5.99 -8.16 -15.43
C VAL A 44 -6.82 -9.37 -15.84
N LEU A 45 -7.23 -9.41 -17.10
CA LEU A 45 -7.82 -10.59 -17.72
C LEU A 45 -6.73 -11.43 -18.38
N SER A 46 -6.61 -12.69 -17.98
CA SER A 46 -5.63 -13.61 -18.55
C SER A 46 -6.07 -14.10 -19.94
N GLN A 47 -5.08 -14.43 -20.78
CA GLN A 47 -5.30 -15.11 -22.07
C GLN A 47 -6.02 -16.46 -21.90
N GLU A 48 -5.96 -17.06 -20.72
CA GLU A 48 -6.68 -18.29 -20.34
C GLU A 48 -8.22 -18.20 -20.47
N LEU A 49 -8.75 -16.99 -20.62
CA LEU A 49 -10.18 -16.71 -20.81
C LEU A 49 -10.59 -16.58 -22.28
N ALA A 50 -9.63 -16.62 -23.23
CA ALA A 50 -9.89 -16.34 -24.64
C ALA A 50 -11.02 -17.19 -25.23
N ASP A 51 -11.02 -18.48 -24.90
CA ASP A 51 -12.00 -19.45 -25.41
C ASP A 51 -13.07 -19.83 -24.36
N LYS A 52 -13.20 -19.03 -23.29
CA LYS A 52 -14.12 -19.28 -22.16
C LYS A 52 -15.09 -18.10 -21.97
N PRO A 53 -16.06 -17.92 -22.88
CA PRO A 53 -16.89 -16.71 -22.93
C PRO A 53 -17.69 -16.46 -21.65
N GLU A 54 -18.22 -17.52 -21.02
CA GLU A 54 -18.96 -17.40 -19.76
C GLU A 54 -18.06 -16.93 -18.61
N LEU A 55 -16.88 -17.54 -18.45
CA LEU A 55 -15.93 -17.15 -17.39
C LEU A 55 -15.38 -15.74 -17.64
N LYS A 56 -15.14 -15.38 -18.90
CA LYS A 56 -14.75 -14.02 -19.29
C LYS A 56 -15.83 -13.03 -18.87
N ARG A 57 -17.11 -13.33 -19.15
CA ARG A 57 -18.23 -12.46 -18.78
C ARG A 57 -18.31 -12.28 -17.26
N ILE A 58 -18.15 -13.34 -16.48
CA ILE A 58 -18.12 -13.26 -15.01
C ILE A 58 -16.97 -12.36 -14.53
N ALA A 59 -15.78 -12.51 -15.11
CA ALA A 59 -14.63 -11.69 -14.74
C ALA A 59 -14.83 -10.20 -15.08
N GLU A 60 -15.44 -9.90 -16.23
CA GLU A 60 -15.80 -8.53 -16.63
C GLU A 60 -16.84 -7.92 -15.68
N GLU A 61 -17.88 -8.67 -15.32
CA GLU A 61 -18.90 -8.21 -14.37
C GLU A 61 -18.32 -7.98 -12.97
N TRP A 62 -17.38 -8.82 -12.54
CA TRP A 62 -16.63 -8.58 -11.31
C TRP A 62 -15.83 -7.29 -11.36
N ILE A 63 -15.10 -7.04 -12.45
CA ILE A 63 -14.35 -5.79 -12.64
C ILE A 63 -15.30 -4.59 -12.62
N ASN A 64 -16.43 -4.66 -13.33
CA ASN A 64 -17.45 -3.60 -13.35
C ASN A 64 -17.97 -3.30 -11.93
N PHE A 65 -18.20 -4.34 -11.14
CA PHE A 65 -18.63 -4.20 -9.77
C PHE A 65 -17.55 -3.55 -8.88
N THR A 66 -16.30 -4.00 -8.96
CA THR A 66 -15.22 -3.47 -8.09
C THR A 66 -14.77 -2.06 -8.45
N ILE A 67 -15.00 -1.60 -9.69
CA ILE A 67 -14.77 -0.19 -10.07
C ILE A 67 -15.96 0.73 -9.76
N SER A 68 -17.09 0.19 -9.32
CA SER A 68 -18.26 0.98 -8.95
C SER A 68 -17.99 1.92 -7.78
N THR A 69 -18.73 3.02 -7.73
CA THR A 69 -18.61 4.02 -6.67
C THR A 69 -18.87 3.41 -5.29
N GLU A 70 -19.90 2.58 -5.19
CA GLU A 70 -20.33 1.92 -3.96
C GLU A 70 -19.24 0.98 -3.42
N PHE A 71 -18.71 0.10 -4.27
CA PHE A 71 -17.65 -0.82 -3.87
C PHE A 71 -16.38 -0.08 -3.43
N GLN A 72 -15.92 0.90 -4.22
CA GLN A 72 -14.70 1.63 -3.89
C GLN A 72 -14.86 2.46 -2.62
N ASN A 73 -16.05 3.01 -2.33
CA ASN A 73 -16.28 3.71 -1.06
C ASN A 73 -16.18 2.74 0.13
N SER A 74 -16.91 1.63 0.09
CA SER A 74 -16.95 0.67 1.20
C SER A 74 -15.60 -0.02 1.42
N VAL A 75 -14.97 -0.51 0.36
CA VAL A 75 -13.76 -1.32 0.48
C VAL A 75 -12.51 -0.46 0.51
N LEU A 76 -12.31 0.42 -0.48
CA LEU A 76 -11.05 1.15 -0.59
C LEU A 76 -10.96 2.30 0.41
N VAL A 77 -12.04 3.08 0.58
CA VAL A 77 -12.01 4.26 1.46
C VAL A 77 -12.25 3.87 2.92
N GLU A 78 -13.33 3.15 3.22
CA GLU A 78 -13.73 2.89 4.61
C GLU A 78 -12.94 1.74 5.25
N ALA A 79 -12.80 0.60 4.56
CA ALA A 79 -12.14 -0.56 5.13
C ALA A 79 -10.60 -0.50 5.04
N LEU A 80 -10.07 -0.14 3.87
CA LEU A 80 -8.62 -0.15 3.62
C LEU A 80 -7.97 1.23 3.83
N GLY A 81 -8.73 2.32 3.78
CA GLY A 81 -8.16 3.66 3.88
C GLY A 81 -7.14 3.95 2.79
N THR A 82 -7.41 3.54 1.55
CA THR A 82 -6.60 3.71 0.33
C THR A 82 -7.28 4.66 -0.67
N ASN A 83 -6.53 5.21 -1.63
CA ASN A 83 -7.09 6.08 -2.66
C ASN A 83 -7.93 5.28 -3.67
N PRO A 84 -9.20 5.65 -3.91
CA PRO A 84 -9.97 5.10 -5.01
C PRO A 84 -9.50 5.71 -6.34
N VAL A 85 -9.77 5.00 -7.45
CA VAL A 85 -9.53 5.49 -8.81
C VAL A 85 -10.80 6.04 -9.47
N ASN A 86 -11.97 5.73 -8.90
CA ASN A 86 -13.23 6.27 -9.34
C ASN A 86 -13.42 7.70 -8.79
N MET A 87 -13.45 8.68 -9.70
CA MET A 87 -13.58 10.10 -9.33
C MET A 87 -14.91 10.42 -8.63
N MET A 88 -16.00 9.71 -8.93
CA MET A 88 -17.26 9.90 -8.21
C MET A 88 -17.15 9.51 -6.73
N THR A 89 -16.35 8.48 -6.41
CA THR A 89 -16.03 8.13 -5.02
C THR A 89 -15.22 9.25 -4.36
N VAL A 90 -14.25 9.83 -5.08
CA VAL A 90 -13.44 10.94 -4.58
C VAL A 90 -14.30 12.17 -4.29
N GLU A 91 -15.20 12.52 -5.21
CA GLU A 91 -16.04 13.72 -5.11
C GLU A 91 -17.04 13.62 -3.95
N THR A 92 -17.66 12.45 -3.78
CA THR A 92 -18.68 12.21 -2.75
C THR A 92 -18.12 11.89 -1.36
N ALA A 93 -16.80 11.61 -1.27
CA ALA A 93 -16.14 11.36 0.01
C ALA A 93 -16.27 12.55 0.97
N THR A 94 -16.45 12.25 2.26
CA THR A 94 -16.49 13.25 3.33
C THR A 94 -15.16 13.96 3.48
N GLU A 95 -15.20 15.17 4.04
CA GLU A 95 -14.00 15.93 4.37
C GLU A 95 -13.03 15.18 5.31
N ALA A 96 -13.53 14.31 6.18
CA ALA A 96 -12.69 13.47 7.03
C ALA A 96 -11.94 12.39 6.22
N GLN A 97 -12.61 11.78 5.22
CA GLN A 97 -11.99 10.82 4.30
C GLN A 97 -11.00 11.53 3.35
N LYS A 98 -11.37 12.72 2.84
CA LYS A 98 -10.51 13.61 2.02
C LYS A 98 -9.39 14.30 2.79
N ARG A 99 -9.33 14.16 4.11
CA ARG A 99 -8.17 14.54 4.94
C ARG A 99 -7.51 13.33 5.58
N GLY A 100 -8.04 12.15 5.29
CA GLY A 100 -7.48 10.87 5.68
C GLY A 100 -6.14 10.64 5.00
N PHE A 101 -5.44 9.62 5.48
CA PHE A 101 -4.03 9.36 5.24
C PHE A 101 -3.55 9.64 3.81
N TYR A 102 -4.25 9.20 2.76
CA TYR A 102 -3.79 9.36 1.38
C TYR A 102 -4.32 10.60 0.65
N ALA A 103 -5.25 11.35 1.21
CA ALA A 103 -5.83 12.48 0.51
C ALA A 103 -4.89 13.70 0.46
N THR A 104 -3.89 13.76 1.34
CA THR A 104 -2.77 14.72 1.26
C THR A 104 -1.86 14.43 0.07
N SER A 105 -1.74 13.17 -0.34
CA SER A 105 -0.82 12.75 -1.40
C SER A 105 -1.29 13.10 -2.82
N LEU A 106 -2.59 13.30 -3.00
CA LEU A 106 -3.20 13.73 -4.27
C LEU A 106 -3.35 15.26 -4.37
N SER A 107 -3.37 15.97 -3.24
CA SER A 107 -3.71 17.40 -3.17
C SER A 107 -2.55 18.31 -2.78
N GLU A 108 -1.47 17.78 -2.17
CA GLU A 108 -0.30 18.57 -1.78
C GLU A 108 0.94 18.18 -2.59
N SER A 109 1.61 19.17 -3.18
CA SER A 109 2.91 19.04 -3.87
C SER A 109 4.06 18.53 -2.99
N LYS A 110 3.81 18.28 -1.70
CA LYS A 110 4.81 17.85 -0.71
C LYS A 110 5.05 16.34 -0.70
N ALA A 111 4.10 15.54 -1.16
CA ALA A 111 4.24 14.08 -1.22
C ALA A 111 4.66 13.66 -2.63
N LEU A 112 5.96 13.56 -2.88
CA LEU A 112 6.46 13.00 -4.15
C LEU A 112 6.18 11.49 -4.16
N ILE A 113 5.11 11.08 -4.85
CA ILE A 113 4.86 9.67 -5.14
C ILE A 113 5.70 9.28 -6.36
N VAL A 114 6.62 8.33 -6.17
CA VAL A 114 7.46 7.80 -7.24
C VAL A 114 6.90 6.45 -7.67
N LEU A 115 6.32 6.37 -8.86
CA LEU A 115 5.87 5.11 -9.42
C LEU A 115 7.08 4.20 -9.69
N MET A 116 6.99 2.96 -9.21
CA MET A 116 8.04 1.97 -9.44
C MET A 116 8.13 1.64 -10.94
N PRO A 117 9.31 1.80 -11.57
CA PRO A 117 9.45 1.52 -12.98
C PRO A 117 9.39 0.02 -13.25
N GLN A 118 9.11 -0.35 -14.50
CA GLN A 118 9.32 -1.73 -14.94
C GLN A 118 10.82 -2.06 -14.88
N LEU A 119 11.16 -3.05 -14.06
CA LEU A 119 12.53 -3.49 -13.89
C LEU A 119 12.85 -4.63 -14.85
N ASP A 120 14.00 -4.58 -15.51
CA ASP A 120 14.52 -5.71 -16.28
C ASP A 120 14.93 -6.88 -15.35
N ARG A 121 15.14 -8.06 -15.95
CA ARG A 121 15.49 -9.28 -15.20
C ARG A 121 16.80 -9.14 -14.41
N ARG A 122 17.82 -8.49 -14.96
CA ARG A 122 19.13 -8.31 -14.30
C ARG A 122 18.97 -7.42 -13.07
N THR A 123 18.25 -6.31 -13.22
CA THR A 123 17.98 -5.35 -12.14
C THR A 123 17.18 -6.00 -11.02
N ARG A 124 16.13 -6.77 -11.34
CA ARG A 124 15.36 -7.53 -10.32
C ARG A 124 16.23 -8.52 -9.55
N ASN A 125 17.04 -9.31 -10.25
CA ASN A 125 17.96 -10.26 -9.61
C ASN A 125 19.00 -9.54 -8.72
N GLY A 126 19.45 -8.35 -9.13
CA GLY A 126 20.35 -7.52 -8.33
C GLY A 126 19.70 -7.10 -7.00
N ILE A 127 18.47 -6.58 -7.06
CA ILE A 127 17.72 -6.17 -5.86
C ILE A 127 17.45 -7.36 -4.94
N ASP A 128 17.07 -8.51 -5.48
CA ASP A 128 16.83 -9.73 -4.69
C ASP A 128 18.10 -10.18 -3.95
N ASN A 129 19.26 -10.17 -4.63
CA ASN A 129 20.53 -10.50 -4.00
C ASN A 129 20.90 -9.51 -2.88
N LEU A 130 20.69 -8.20 -3.09
CA LEU A 130 20.93 -7.19 -2.06
C LEU A 130 20.04 -7.42 -0.84
N TRP A 131 18.76 -7.68 -1.06
CA TRP A 131 17.80 -7.96 0.00
C TRP A 131 18.17 -9.21 0.80
N ASN A 132 18.48 -10.31 0.11
CA ASN A 132 18.90 -11.57 0.74
C ASN A 132 20.21 -11.41 1.53
N THR A 133 21.13 -10.57 1.06
CA THR A 133 22.37 -10.26 1.79
C THR A 133 22.09 -9.47 3.06
N ALA A 134 21.22 -8.46 3.00
CA ALA A 134 20.81 -7.69 4.17
C ALA A 134 20.14 -8.57 5.23
N LEU A 135 19.24 -9.47 4.81
CA LEU A 135 18.57 -10.42 5.72
C LEU A 135 19.54 -11.39 6.41
N LYS A 136 20.55 -11.89 5.69
CA LYS A 136 21.59 -12.75 6.27
C LYS A 136 22.35 -12.02 7.38
N HIS A 137 22.84 -10.81 7.10
CA HIS A 137 23.54 -10.00 8.09
C HIS A 137 22.67 -9.67 9.31
N PHE A 138 21.40 -9.34 9.10
CA PHE A 138 20.46 -9.13 10.20
C PHE A 138 20.30 -10.39 11.09
N SER A 139 20.24 -11.57 10.48
CA SER A 139 20.11 -12.83 11.22
C SER A 139 21.37 -13.15 12.04
N GLU A 140 22.56 -12.83 11.51
CA GLU A 140 23.84 -13.03 12.18
C GLU A 140 24.04 -12.04 13.33
N SER A 141 23.73 -10.75 13.12
CA SER A 141 23.80 -9.73 14.17
C SER A 141 22.85 -10.01 15.33
N SER A 142 21.66 -10.55 15.04
CA SER A 142 20.65 -10.90 16.05
C SER A 142 21.06 -12.12 16.89
N LYS A 143 21.89 -13.04 16.36
CA LYS A 143 22.44 -14.17 17.11
C LYS A 143 23.58 -13.73 18.04
N GLY A 144 24.41 -12.79 17.61
CA GLY A 144 25.51 -12.24 18.40
C GLY A 144 25.06 -11.38 19.59
N SER A 145 23.89 -10.73 19.54
CA SER A 145 23.37 -9.94 20.67
C SER A 145 22.70 -10.78 21.76
N ASN A 146 22.29 -12.01 21.46
CA ASN A 146 21.64 -12.92 22.41
C ASN A 146 22.63 -13.84 23.15
N THR A 147 23.93 -13.63 22.97
CA THR A 147 25.01 -14.41 23.62
C THR A 147 25.87 -13.60 24.58
N GLN A 148 25.41 -12.42 25.02
CA GLN A 148 26.01 -11.63 26.11
C GLN A 148 25.03 -11.45 27.27
#